data_AF-A0A6V8P8C7-F1
#
_entry.id   AF-A0A6V8P8C7-F1
#
_cell.length_a   1.000
_cell.length_b   1.000
_cell.length_c   1.000
_cell.angle_alpha   90.00
_cell.angle_beta   90.00
_cell.angle_gamma   90.00
#
_symmetry.space_group_name_H-M   'P 1'
#
loop_
_entity.id
_entity.type
_entity.pdbx_description
1 polymer ?
#
loop_
_entity_poly.entity_id
_entity_poly.type
_entity_poly.pdbx_seq_one_letter_code
_entity_poly.pdbx_strand_id
1 'polypeptide(L)'
;MSRTHVILPDELINAVDSLVGKRGRSRFLAEALREKLERLELLKALEETAGVLKEEDHPEWSSSEKVAAWVESLRALEKERRLGD
;
A
#
# COMPACT_ATOMS: atom_id res chain seq x y z
N MET A 1 -3.42 9.38 -23.86
CA MET A 1 -4.64 9.63 -23.07
C MET A 1 -5.86 9.44 -23.96
N SER A 2 -6.91 8.81 -23.47
CA SER A 2 -8.22 8.68 -24.14
C SER A 2 -9.28 9.44 -23.34
N ARG A 3 -10.35 9.89 -24.01
CA ARG A 3 -11.50 10.53 -23.35
C ARG A 3 -12.55 9.46 -23.06
N THR A 4 -12.94 9.35 -21.80
CA THR A 4 -14.00 8.44 -21.35
C THR A 4 -15.15 9.26 -20.76
N HIS A 5 -16.39 8.95 -21.15
CA HIS A 5 -17.58 9.51 -20.53
C HIS A 5 -18.03 8.60 -19.39
N VAL A 6 -18.19 9.14 -18.19
CA VAL A 6 -18.66 8.42 -17.00
C VAL A 6 -19.82 9.18 -16.37
N ILE A 7 -20.80 8.45 -15.86
CA ILE A 7 -21.91 9.01 -15.10
C ILE A 7 -21.57 8.85 -13.62
N LEU A 8 -21.63 9.95 -12.88
CA LEU A 8 -21.36 9.99 -11.45
C LEU A 8 -22.52 10.68 -10.75
N PRO A 9 -22.86 10.27 -9.52
CA PRO A 9 -23.82 10.99 -8.71
C PRO A 9 -23.41 12.45 -8.46
N ASP A 10 -24.40 13.35 -8.43
CA ASP A 10 -24.17 14.79 -8.28
C ASP A 10 -23.46 15.13 -6.97
N GLU A 11 -23.77 14.42 -5.88
CA GLU A 11 -23.12 14.61 -4.59
C GLU A 11 -21.61 14.35 -4.66
N LEU A 12 -21.15 13.38 -5.45
CA LEU A 12 -19.73 13.12 -5.64
C LEU A 12 -19.07 14.20 -6.50
N ILE A 13 -19.73 14.63 -7.58
CA ILE A 13 -19.25 15.73 -8.41
C ILE A 13 -19.09 17.00 -7.57
N ASN A 14 -20.07 17.32 -6.73
CA ASN A 14 -20.06 18.50 -5.86
C ASN A 14 -18.98 18.40 -4.79
N ALA A 15 -18.75 17.22 -4.22
CA ALA A 15 -17.68 16.98 -3.25
C ALA A 15 -16.29 17.14 -3.90
N VAL A 16 -16.10 16.66 -5.12
CA VAL A 16 -14.83 16.87 -5.85
C VAL A 16 -14.65 18.34 -6.18
N ASP A 17 -15.70 19.01 -6.64
CA ASP A 17 -15.67 20.43 -6.97
C ASP A 17 -15.31 21.32 -5.77
N SER A 18 -15.79 21.01 -4.57
CA SER A 18 -15.46 21.78 -3.38
C SER A 18 -13.98 21.66 -2.99
N LEU A 19 -13.33 20.55 -3.35
CA LEU A 19 -11.92 20.29 -3.06
C LEU A 19 -10.97 20.84 -4.13
N VAL A 20 -11.27 20.62 -5.41
CA VAL A 20 -10.33 20.89 -6.52
C VAL A 20 -10.88 21.85 -7.59
N GLY A 21 -12.13 22.30 -7.44
CA GLY A 21 -12.84 23.10 -8.43
C GLY A 21 -13.20 22.33 -9.71
N LYS A 22 -14.04 22.95 -10.54
CA LYS A 22 -14.59 22.32 -11.77
C LYS A 22 -13.54 21.88 -12.78
N ARG A 23 -12.38 22.55 -12.82
CA ARG A 23 -11.28 22.24 -13.75
C ARG A 23 -10.33 21.14 -13.22
N GLY A 24 -10.41 20.80 -11.94
CA GLY A 24 -9.55 19.80 -11.30
C GLY A 24 -10.07 18.36 -11.39
N ARG A 25 -11.33 18.15 -11.80
CA ARG A 25 -12.01 16.84 -11.75
C ARG A 25 -11.26 15.73 -12.47
N SER A 26 -10.82 15.96 -13.71
CA SER A 26 -10.15 14.91 -14.48
C SER A 26 -8.85 14.44 -13.84
N ARG A 27 -8.09 15.37 -13.25
CA ARG A 27 -6.87 15.03 -12.51
C ARG A 27 -7.21 14.25 -11.25
N PHE A 28 -8.15 14.75 -10.45
CA PHE A 28 -8.60 14.10 -9.23
C PHE A 28 -9.09 12.67 -9.47
N LEU A 29 -9.95 12.47 -10.48
CA LEU A 29 -10.46 11.15 -10.84
C LEU A 29 -9.36 10.21 -11.34
N ALA A 30 -8.37 10.71 -12.07
CA ALA A 30 -7.25 9.90 -12.53
C ALA A 30 -6.36 9.44 -11.36
N GLU A 31 -6.10 10.32 -10.39
CA GLU A 31 -5.35 9.99 -9.18
C GLU A 31 -6.13 8.97 -8.32
N ALA A 32 -7.42 9.23 -8.05
CA ALA A 32 -8.26 8.31 -7.30
C ALA A 32 -8.41 6.93 -7.97
N LEU A 33 -8.50 6.89 -9.31
CA LEU A 33 -8.55 5.64 -10.06
C LEU A 33 -7.23 4.87 -9.94
N ARG A 34 -6.08 5.56 -10.01
CA ARG A 34 -4.77 4.95 -9.83
C ARG A 34 -4.64 4.33 -8.44
N GLU A 35 -4.95 5.08 -7.39
CA GLU A 35 -4.91 4.59 -6.01
C GLU A 35 -5.81 3.35 -5.81
N LYS A 36 -7.01 3.37 -6.41
CA LYS A 36 -7.92 2.23 -6.33
C LYS A 36 -7.37 1.00 -7.05
N LEU A 37 -6.79 1.18 -8.24
CA LEU A 37 -6.19 0.09 -9.01
C LEU A 37 -4.99 -0.51 -8.27
N GLU A 38 -4.07 0.32 -7.78
CA GLU A 38 -2.91 -0.12 -6.99
C GLU A 38 -3.35 -0.94 -5.76
N ARG A 39 -4.40 -0.50 -5.06
CA ARG A 39 -4.96 -1.24 -3.91
C ARG A 39 -5.52 -2.60 -4.33
N LEU A 40 -6.22 -2.68 -5.46
CA LEU A 40 -6.78 -3.93 -5.95
C LEU A 40 -5.69 -4.90 -6.42
N GLU A 41 -4.65 -4.40 -7.09
CA GLU A 41 -3.48 -5.18 -7.48
C GLU A 41 -2.74 -5.72 -6.27
N LEU A 42 -2.54 -4.90 -5.23
CA LEU A 42 -1.93 -5.36 -3.98
C LEU A 42 -2.77 -6.46 -3.31
N LEU A 43 -4.09 -6.29 -3.21
CA LEU A 43 -4.96 -7.32 -2.63
C LEU A 43 -4.86 -8.64 -3.40
N LYS A 44 -4.88 -8.57 -4.74
CA LYS A 44 -4.70 -9.74 -5.59
C LYS A 44 -3.35 -10.41 -5.35
N ALA A 45 -2.27 -9.63 -5.28
CA ALA A 45 -0.93 -10.17 -5.00
C ALA A 45 -0.86 -10.85 -3.63
N LEU A 46 -1.48 -10.28 -2.60
CA LEU A 46 -1.56 -10.90 -1.27
C LEU A 46 -2.33 -12.22 -1.29
N GLU A 47 -3.43 -12.29 -2.04
CA GLU A 47 -4.19 -13.54 -2.22
C GLU A 47 -3.39 -14.59 -2.98
N GLU A 48 -2.75 -14.22 -4.10
CA GLU A 48 -1.95 -15.12 -4.94
C GLU A 48 -0.69 -15.63 -4.24
N THR A 49 -0.14 -14.86 -3.29
CA THR A 49 1.08 -15.22 -2.55
C THR A 49 0.80 -15.71 -1.13
N ALA A 50 -0.47 -15.92 -0.77
CA ALA A 50 -0.84 -16.45 0.53
C ALA A 50 -0.17 -17.81 0.76
N GLY A 51 0.54 -17.95 1.88
CA GLY A 51 1.25 -19.18 2.25
C GLY A 51 2.63 -19.37 1.60
N VAL A 52 3.13 -18.39 0.82
CA VAL A 52 4.52 -18.41 0.31
C VAL A 52 5.54 -18.35 1.44
N LEU A 53 5.20 -17.70 2.56
CA LEU A 53 6.03 -17.64 3.76
C LEU A 53 5.61 -18.76 4.72
N LYS A 54 6.34 -19.88 4.68
CA LYS A 54 6.09 -21.01 5.58
C LYS A 54 6.77 -20.78 6.92
N GLU A 55 6.12 -21.21 7.99
CA GLU A 55 6.67 -21.13 9.35
C GLU A 55 7.95 -21.98 9.49
N GLU A 56 8.04 -23.11 8.78
CA GLU A 56 9.23 -23.97 8.76
C GLU A 56 10.48 -23.25 8.22
N ASP A 57 10.28 -22.34 7.27
CA ASP A 57 11.36 -21.57 6.64
C ASP A 57 11.74 -20.33 7.48
N HIS A 58 10.86 -19.91 8.40
CA HIS A 58 10.99 -18.71 9.23
C HIS A 58 10.62 -18.97 10.71
N PRO A 59 11.41 -19.78 11.43
CA PRO A 59 11.13 -20.12 12.83
C PRO A 59 11.14 -18.90 13.75
N GLU A 60 11.85 -17.83 13.40
CA GLU A 60 11.83 -16.53 14.07
C GLU A 60 10.46 -15.84 14.07
N TRP A 61 9.53 -16.25 13.19
CA TRP A 61 8.19 -15.69 13.10
C TRP A 61 7.11 -16.49 13.82
N SER A 62 7.46 -17.64 14.41
CA SER A 62 6.51 -18.56 15.06
C SER A 62 5.82 -18.04 16.32
N SER A 63 6.31 -16.94 16.93
CA SER A 63 5.61 -16.27 18.04
C SER A 63 5.94 -14.78 18.09
N SER A 64 5.09 -13.99 18.75
CA SER A 64 5.33 -12.56 18.92
C SER A 64 6.63 -12.26 19.68
N GLU A 65 7.01 -13.09 20.66
CA GLU A 65 8.28 -12.94 21.38
C GLU A 65 9.49 -13.18 20.47
N LYS A 66 9.43 -14.21 19.61
CA LYS A 66 10.51 -14.52 18.66
C LYS A 66 10.64 -13.45 17.59
N VAL A 67 9.51 -12.92 17.09
CA VAL A 67 9.50 -11.78 16.17
C VAL A 67 10.15 -10.57 16.81
N ALA A 68 9.83 -10.28 18.08
CA ALA A 68 10.43 -9.16 18.80
C ALA A 68 11.96 -9.33 18.93
N ALA A 69 12.43 -10.50 19.37
CA ALA A 69 13.86 -10.80 19.49
C ALA A 69 14.59 -10.71 18.14
N TRP A 70 13.96 -11.18 17.06
CA TRP A 70 14.49 -11.06 15.71
C TRP A 70 14.58 -9.60 15.24
N VAL A 71 13.55 -8.79 15.45
CA VAL A 71 13.58 -7.36 15.11
C VAL A 71 14.64 -6.61 15.93
N GLU A 72 14.82 -6.95 17.20
CA GLU A 72 15.88 -6.39 18.05
C GLU A 72 17.28 -6.73 17.52
N SER A 73 17.52 -7.98 17.11
CA SER A 73 18.82 -8.38 16.56
C SER A 73 19.13 -7.66 15.24
N LEU A 74 18.13 -7.50 14.36
CA LEU A 74 18.28 -6.71 13.12
C LEU A 74 18.65 -5.25 13.39
N ARG A 75 18.02 -4.63 14.40
CA ARG A 75 18.33 -3.25 14.80
C ARG A 75 19.72 -3.11 15.40
N ALA A 76 20.16 -4.08 16.19
CA ALA A 76 21.50 -4.11 16.75
C ALA A 76 22.57 -4.24 15.65
N LEU A 77 22.35 -5.15 14.69
CA LEU A 77 23.25 -5.35 13.54
C LEU A 77 23.39 -4.07 12.70
N GLU A 78 22.28 -3.40 12.39
CA GLU A 78 22.33 -2.14 11.64
C GLU A 78 23.05 -1.03 12.41
N LYS A 79 22.93 -1.00 13.74
CA LYS A 79 23.66 -0.04 14.58
C LYS A 79 25.17 -0.31 14.57
N GLU A 80 25.58 -1.57 14.67
CA GLU A 80 26.99 -1.97 14.55
C GLU A 80 27.57 -1.62 13.18
N ARG A 81 26.82 -1.87 12.11
CA ARG A 81 27.21 -1.52 10.74
C ARG A 81 27.49 -0.02 10.58
N ARG A 82 26.62 0.83 11.14
CA ARG A 82 26.77 2.29 11.10
C ARG A 82 27.89 2.84 11.99
N LEU A 83 28.35 2.08 12.98
CA LEU A 83 29.48 2.46 13.84
C LEU A 83 30.83 2.03 13.27
N GLY A 84 30.83 1.15 12.26
CA GLY A 84 32.02 0.68 11.54
C GLY A 84 32.36 1.47 10.26
N ASP A 85 31.47 2.37 9.82
CA ASP A 85 31.66 3.33 8.72
C ASP A 85 32.08 4.72 9.27
#